data_AF-A0A9W4SVT8-F1
#
_entry.id   AF-A0A9W4SVT8-F1
#
_cell.length_a   1.000
_cell.length_b   1.000
_cell.length_c   1.000
_cell.angle_alpha   90.00
_cell.angle_beta   90.00
_cell.angle_gamma   90.00
#
_symmetry.space_group_name_H-M   'P 1'
#
loop_
_entity.id
_entity.type
_entity.pdbx_description
1 polymer ?
#
loop_
_entity_poly.entity_id
_entity_poly.type
_entity_poly.pdbx_seq_one_letter_code
_entity_poly.pdbx_strand_id
1 'polypeptide(L)'
;MNLEQNPTNSNSRQELDSKKQQLKVLETKAKELIKPLPLDTQITILQKEIKVLTNKSTKTKAEEVLLVDKRKQLNELLGGKNNSFTTNAKSGDKTTLYIEDINFQKEEYEKKLGTIKELLKNKEKNLEETNSELQLLNQKLIILHNSRIRRIINPAKKGKINLKIADCLKTINKLNDEISEMIKEKANILGKLEANKKVVNMEEIGGLEEVLTVINEEDQQELEEVTTNAQEYINQKYPTPKDKANCRVLDISSYHWQHNSQGRKEKLTGSLSLQGFINLKQLNCSFNQISEIDVNDCHQLEMFICSHNRLTKLDCTGLDKLRIIICTSNLLTSLDHSFLNSAKLISLSISNNSFPKQDLSVFSKFTNLQYLGIGNDNEMFNNDTYNRFYGSLDPLKSLTKLDCLEINNTDVDSGLEYLSDNIQTICCHFGFRPESKVRKIAEQLSANDLFFFDGESYKKK
;
A
#
# COMPACT_ATOMS: atom_id res chain seq x y z
N MET A 1 -9.67 0.34 -55.40
CA MET A 1 -8.73 1.33 -54.82
C MET A 1 -7.99 2.15 -55.89
N ASN A 2 -6.90 1.73 -56.56
CA ASN A 2 -6.24 2.61 -57.56
C ASN A 2 -7.14 2.98 -58.77
N LEU A 3 -8.02 2.08 -59.21
CA LEU A 3 -8.97 2.32 -60.31
C LEU A 3 -10.24 3.09 -59.89
N GLU A 4 -10.52 3.23 -58.58
CA GLU A 4 -11.71 3.92 -58.08
C GLU A 4 -11.52 5.43 -57.93
N GLN A 5 -10.27 5.90 -57.94
CA GLN A 5 -9.96 7.32 -57.77
C GLN A 5 -9.81 8.10 -59.09
N ASN A 6 -9.88 7.45 -60.26
CA ASN A 6 -9.90 8.14 -61.56
C ASN A 6 -10.60 7.32 -62.66
N PRO A 7 -11.89 7.55 -62.95
CA PRO A 7 -12.63 6.79 -63.96
C PRO A 7 -12.71 7.58 -65.26
N THR A 8 -11.58 7.81 -65.96
CA THR A 8 -11.55 8.68 -67.15
C THR A 8 -11.47 7.95 -68.49
N ASN A 9 -11.61 6.62 -68.55
CA ASN A 9 -11.89 5.96 -69.85
C ASN A 9 -12.72 4.67 -69.72
N SER A 10 -13.50 4.34 -70.75
CA SER A 10 -14.47 3.22 -70.75
C SER A 10 -13.82 1.85 -70.47
N ASN A 11 -12.59 1.64 -70.95
CA ASN A 11 -11.81 0.43 -70.69
C ASN A 11 -11.46 0.26 -69.19
N SER A 12 -11.23 1.35 -68.47
CA SER A 12 -10.89 1.34 -67.03
C SER A 12 -12.08 0.94 -66.16
N ARG A 13 -13.31 1.28 -66.59
CA ARG A 13 -14.55 0.86 -65.91
C ARG A 13 -14.86 -0.61 -66.13
N GLN A 14 -14.69 -1.13 -67.35
CA GLN A 14 -14.82 -2.55 -67.62
C GLN A 14 -13.81 -3.40 -66.83
N GLU A 15 -12.57 -2.92 -66.70
CA GLU A 15 -11.55 -3.63 -65.90
C GLU A 15 -11.87 -3.59 -64.39
N LEU A 16 -12.40 -2.46 -63.88
CA LEU A 16 -12.85 -2.35 -62.50
C LEU A 16 -14.04 -3.28 -62.22
N ASP A 17 -15.02 -3.36 -63.12
CA ASP A 17 -16.18 -4.24 -62.97
C ASP A 17 -15.79 -5.71 -63.06
N SER A 18 -14.85 -6.07 -63.94
CA SER A 18 -14.28 -7.41 -64.02
C SER A 18 -13.55 -7.81 -62.72
N LYS A 19 -12.73 -6.91 -62.16
CA LYS A 19 -12.04 -7.14 -60.87
C LYS A 19 -13.02 -7.21 -59.70
N LYS A 20 -14.11 -6.42 -59.69
CA LYS A 20 -15.18 -6.50 -58.68
C LYS A 20 -15.94 -7.82 -58.76
N GLN A 21 -16.21 -8.32 -59.98
CA GLN A 21 -16.79 -9.66 -60.16
C GLN A 21 -15.84 -10.76 -59.68
N GLN A 22 -14.55 -10.70 -60.01
CA GLN A 22 -13.56 -11.67 -59.53
C GLN A 22 -13.44 -11.66 -58.00
N LEU A 23 -13.44 -10.48 -57.37
CA LEU A 23 -13.44 -10.35 -55.92
C LEU A 23 -14.68 -10.99 -55.29
N LYS A 24 -15.86 -10.75 -55.87
CA LYS A 24 -17.12 -11.33 -55.38
C LYS A 24 -17.14 -12.87 -55.50
N VAL A 25 -16.53 -13.42 -56.56
CA VAL A 25 -16.36 -14.88 -56.73
C VAL A 25 -15.40 -15.44 -55.67
N LEU A 26 -14.29 -14.76 -55.38
CA LEU A 26 -13.34 -15.17 -54.36
C LEU A 26 -13.93 -15.09 -52.94
N GLU A 27 -14.70 -14.04 -52.65
CA GLU A 27 -15.43 -13.89 -51.38
C GLU A 27 -16.47 -14.99 -51.19
N THR A 28 -17.17 -15.38 -52.27
CA THR A 28 -18.14 -16.48 -52.24
C THR A 28 -17.46 -17.82 -51.99
N LYS A 29 -16.34 -18.10 -52.69
CA LYS A 29 -15.53 -19.30 -52.44
C LYS A 29 -14.94 -19.34 -51.02
N ALA A 30 -14.50 -18.21 -50.48
CA ALA A 30 -14.02 -18.12 -49.10
C ALA A 30 -15.14 -18.43 -48.09
N LYS A 31 -16.36 -17.91 -48.31
CA LYS A 31 -17.52 -18.23 -47.47
C LYS A 31 -17.92 -19.71 -47.54
N GLU A 32 -17.80 -20.35 -48.70
CA GLU A 32 -18.06 -21.79 -48.85
C GLU A 32 -16.99 -22.66 -48.17
N LEU A 33 -15.73 -22.22 -48.14
CA LEU A 33 -14.63 -22.90 -47.44
C LEU A 33 -14.72 -22.80 -45.90
N ILE A 34 -15.37 -21.75 -45.37
CA ILE A 34 -15.49 -21.50 -43.92
C ILE A 34 -16.67 -22.26 -43.30
N LYS A 35 -17.78 -22.45 -44.04
CA LYS A 35 -19.00 -23.14 -43.57
C LYS A 35 -18.79 -24.53 -42.92
N PRO A 36 -17.88 -25.41 -43.39
CA PRO A 36 -17.68 -26.73 -42.77
C PRO A 36 -16.78 -26.73 -41.52
N LEU A 37 -16.24 -25.58 -41.08
CA LEU A 37 -15.38 -25.51 -39.90
C LEU A 37 -16.18 -25.58 -38.58
N PRO A 38 -15.57 -26.00 -37.46
CA PRO A 38 -16.21 -25.94 -36.14
C PRO A 38 -16.69 -24.52 -35.80
N LEU A 39 -17.83 -24.40 -35.13
CA LEU A 39 -18.50 -23.11 -34.86
C LEU A 39 -17.57 -22.11 -34.14
N ASP A 40 -16.80 -22.56 -33.16
CA ASP A 40 -15.83 -21.73 -32.43
C ASP A 40 -14.73 -21.18 -33.34
N THR A 41 -14.31 -21.96 -34.33
CA THR A 41 -13.32 -21.54 -35.33
C THR A 41 -13.90 -20.50 -36.28
N GLN A 42 -15.17 -20.66 -36.70
CA GLN A 42 -15.87 -19.65 -37.52
C GLN A 42 -16.01 -18.32 -36.76
N ILE A 43 -16.39 -18.38 -35.48
CA ILE A 43 -16.50 -17.22 -34.57
C ILE A 43 -15.15 -16.53 -34.43
N THR A 44 -14.08 -17.28 -34.17
CA THR A 44 -12.73 -16.74 -33.98
C THR A 44 -12.22 -16.01 -35.24
N ILE A 45 -12.46 -16.59 -36.42
CA ILE A 45 -12.07 -15.97 -37.70
C ILE A 45 -12.84 -14.66 -37.91
N LEU A 46 -14.16 -14.66 -37.71
CA LEU A 46 -14.99 -13.46 -37.84
C LEU A 46 -14.57 -12.35 -36.85
N GLN A 47 -14.31 -12.70 -35.59
CA GLN A 47 -13.83 -11.75 -34.58
C GLN A 47 -12.49 -11.12 -34.99
N LYS A 48 -11.57 -11.90 -35.56
CA LYS A 48 -10.27 -11.39 -36.03
C LYS A 48 -10.43 -10.43 -37.20
N GLU A 49 -11.30 -10.73 -38.16
CA GLU A 49 -11.58 -9.85 -39.30
C GLU A 49 -12.26 -8.55 -38.85
N ILE A 50 -13.22 -8.62 -37.93
CA ILE A 50 -13.86 -7.45 -37.32
C ILE A 50 -12.82 -6.59 -36.60
N LYS A 51 -11.89 -7.19 -35.85
CA LYS A 51 -10.82 -6.46 -35.15
C LYS A 51 -9.90 -5.73 -36.12
N VAL A 52 -9.50 -6.38 -37.21
CA VAL A 52 -8.67 -5.77 -38.25
C VAL A 52 -9.37 -4.57 -38.90
N LEU A 53 -10.64 -4.73 -39.26
CA LEU A 53 -11.43 -3.63 -39.83
C LEU A 53 -11.62 -2.51 -38.81
N THR A 54 -11.98 -2.82 -37.56
CA THR A 54 -12.24 -1.84 -36.49
C THR A 54 -11.00 -0.99 -36.22
N ASN A 55 -9.80 -1.58 -36.23
CA ASN A 55 -8.54 -0.89 -35.93
C ASN A 55 -7.99 -0.02 -37.06
N LYS A 56 -8.63 0.03 -38.24
CA LYS A 56 -8.25 1.00 -39.29
C LYS A 56 -8.61 2.42 -38.86
N SER A 57 -7.62 3.30 -38.92
CA SER A 57 -7.70 4.73 -38.56
C SER A 57 -8.61 5.54 -39.49
N THR A 58 -8.73 5.16 -40.76
CA THR A 58 -9.70 5.71 -41.72
C THR A 58 -10.36 4.59 -42.49
N LYS A 59 -11.70 4.51 -42.47
CA LYS A 59 -12.50 3.49 -43.16
C LYS A 59 -13.22 4.11 -44.35
N THR A 60 -13.28 3.41 -45.46
CA THR A 60 -14.15 3.80 -46.58
C THR A 60 -15.60 3.41 -46.28
N LYS A 61 -16.58 4.09 -46.90
CA LYS A 61 -18.01 3.75 -46.72
C LYS A 61 -18.33 2.28 -47.01
N ALA A 62 -17.62 1.67 -47.97
CA ALA A 62 -17.79 0.25 -48.27
C ALA A 62 -17.25 -0.66 -47.14
N GLU A 63 -16.14 -0.28 -46.50
CA GLU A 63 -15.58 -1.02 -45.36
C GLU A 63 -16.41 -0.86 -44.08
N GLU A 64 -17.06 0.29 -43.88
CA GLU A 64 -18.02 0.49 -42.80
C GLU A 64 -19.25 -0.41 -42.96
N VAL A 65 -19.81 -0.48 -44.17
CA VAL A 65 -20.93 -1.39 -44.48
C VAL A 65 -20.51 -2.85 -44.31
N LEU A 66 -19.31 -3.21 -44.74
CA LEU A 66 -18.78 -4.58 -44.59
C LEU A 66 -18.56 -4.95 -43.12
N LEU A 67 -18.10 -4.00 -42.29
CA LEU A 67 -17.91 -4.20 -40.85
C LEU A 67 -19.25 -4.48 -40.15
N VAL A 68 -20.30 -3.75 -40.51
CA VAL A 68 -21.66 -3.96 -39.99
C VAL A 68 -22.18 -5.35 -40.38
N ASP A 69 -22.03 -5.75 -41.65
CA ASP A 69 -22.49 -7.05 -42.14
C ASP A 69 -21.77 -8.23 -41.44
N LYS A 70 -20.46 -8.09 -41.19
CA LYS A 70 -19.68 -9.11 -40.45
C LYS A 70 -20.06 -9.20 -38.97
N ARG A 71 -20.34 -8.06 -38.30
CA ARG A 71 -20.83 -8.06 -36.92
C ARG A 71 -22.20 -8.73 -36.80
N LYS A 72 -23.08 -8.48 -37.79
CA LYS A 72 -24.38 -9.15 -37.87
C LYS A 72 -24.25 -10.67 -38.02
N GLN A 73 -23.37 -11.13 -38.92
CA GLN A 73 -23.08 -12.55 -39.10
C GLN A 73 -22.54 -13.21 -37.82
N LEU A 74 -21.68 -12.51 -37.07
CA LEU A 74 -21.17 -13.00 -35.78
C LEU A 74 -22.30 -13.18 -34.75
N ASN A 75 -23.23 -12.23 -34.68
CA ASN A 75 -24.38 -12.30 -33.76
C ASN A 75 -25.38 -13.41 -34.16
N GLU A 76 -25.56 -13.66 -35.45
CA GLU A 76 -26.37 -14.78 -35.94
C GLU A 76 -25.76 -16.14 -35.55
N LEU A 77 -24.42 -16.27 -35.60
CA LEU A 77 -23.71 -17.50 -35.19
C LEU A 77 -23.69 -17.74 -33.67
N LEU A 78 -23.78 -16.68 -32.86
CA LEU A 78 -23.81 -16.76 -31.39
C LEU A 78 -25.20 -17.10 -30.81
N GLY A 79 -26.22 -17.31 -31.65
CA GLY A 79 -27.51 -17.87 -31.25
C GLY A 79 -28.51 -16.83 -30.75
N GLY A 80 -29.01 -15.99 -31.67
CA GLY A 80 -29.97 -14.91 -31.42
C GLY A 80 -31.08 -15.23 -30.41
N LYS A 81 -31.07 -14.52 -29.28
CA LYS A 81 -32.21 -14.31 -28.39
C LYS A 81 -32.31 -12.84 -28.01
N ASN A 82 -33.00 -12.06 -28.85
CA ASN A 82 -34.19 -11.27 -28.47
C ASN A 82 -34.59 -10.34 -29.64
N ASN A 83 -35.84 -10.47 -30.06
CA ASN A 83 -36.50 -9.67 -31.08
C ASN A 83 -36.79 -8.25 -30.56
N SER A 84 -36.30 -7.20 -31.23
CA SER A 84 -37.08 -6.44 -32.22
C SER A 84 -36.28 -5.23 -32.69
N PHE A 85 -35.94 -5.19 -33.97
CA PHE A 85 -35.56 -3.94 -34.62
C PHE A 85 -36.23 -3.89 -35.99
N THR A 86 -37.51 -3.51 -35.98
CA THR A 86 -38.09 -2.79 -37.11
C THR A 86 -37.53 -1.39 -37.10
N THR A 87 -36.76 -1.09 -38.15
CA THR A 87 -36.52 0.21 -38.78
C THR A 87 -37.16 1.42 -38.09
N ASN A 88 -36.32 2.31 -37.54
CA ASN A 88 -36.36 3.75 -37.83
C ASN A 88 -35.16 4.45 -37.18
N ALA A 89 -34.14 4.69 -37.99
CA ALA A 89 -33.01 5.53 -37.62
C ALA A 89 -33.48 6.97 -37.37
N LYS A 90 -33.32 7.48 -36.14
CA LYS A 90 -33.21 8.92 -35.85
C LYS A 90 -32.21 9.15 -34.71
N SER A 91 -31.06 9.72 -35.08
CA SER A 91 -30.07 10.46 -34.27
C SER A 91 -29.60 9.98 -32.87
N GLY A 92 -30.02 8.81 -32.37
CA GLY A 92 -29.56 8.23 -31.09
C GLY A 92 -28.61 7.02 -31.18
N ASP A 93 -28.35 6.47 -32.38
CA ASP A 93 -27.70 5.15 -32.56
C ASP A 93 -26.19 5.07 -32.24
N LYS A 94 -25.48 6.20 -32.10
CA LYS A 94 -24.04 6.15 -31.73
C LYS A 94 -23.84 5.87 -30.24
N THR A 95 -24.74 6.36 -29.41
CA THR A 95 -24.68 6.24 -27.94
C THR A 95 -25.05 4.81 -27.51
N THR A 96 -26.09 4.22 -28.12
CA THR A 96 -26.54 2.85 -27.82
C THR A 96 -25.49 1.78 -28.17
N LEU A 97 -24.86 1.87 -29.35
CA LEU A 97 -23.77 0.96 -29.75
C LEU A 97 -22.51 1.12 -28.89
N TYR A 98 -22.24 2.34 -28.40
CA TYR A 98 -21.09 2.63 -27.55
C TYR A 98 -21.30 2.12 -26.11
N ILE A 99 -22.52 2.24 -25.58
CA ILE A 99 -22.93 1.68 -24.29
C ILE A 99 -22.89 0.14 -24.32
N GLU A 100 -23.34 -0.50 -25.40
CA GLU A 100 -23.24 -1.96 -25.57
C GLU A 100 -21.78 -2.46 -25.59
N ASP A 101 -20.88 -1.76 -26.29
CA ASP A 101 -19.44 -2.06 -26.30
C ASP A 101 -18.79 -1.84 -24.91
N ILE A 102 -19.20 -0.82 -24.14
CA ILE A 102 -18.71 -0.57 -22.77
C ILE A 102 -19.20 -1.65 -21.79
N ASN A 103 -20.47 -2.07 -21.91
CA ASN A 103 -21.05 -3.12 -21.07
C ASN A 103 -20.38 -4.47 -21.34
N PHE A 104 -20.08 -4.80 -22.59
CA PHE A 104 -19.32 -6.00 -22.94
C PHE A 104 -17.90 -5.98 -22.34
N GLN A 105 -17.21 -4.83 -22.41
CA GLN A 105 -15.89 -4.68 -21.77
C GLN A 105 -15.97 -4.80 -20.25
N LYS A 106 -17.03 -4.27 -19.63
CA LYS A 106 -17.28 -4.38 -18.19
C LYS A 106 -17.41 -5.85 -17.77
N GLU A 107 -18.23 -6.64 -18.46
CA GLU A 107 -18.37 -8.08 -18.19
C GLU A 107 -17.03 -8.83 -18.33
N GLU A 108 -16.22 -8.48 -19.34
CA GLU A 108 -14.89 -9.08 -19.53
C GLU A 108 -13.93 -8.74 -18.37
N TYR A 109 -13.95 -7.50 -17.89
CA TYR A 109 -13.13 -7.07 -16.75
C TYR A 109 -13.61 -7.66 -15.42
N GLU A 110 -14.91 -7.78 -15.19
CA GLU A 110 -15.48 -8.42 -14.00
C GLU A 110 -15.13 -9.91 -13.94
N LYS A 111 -15.18 -10.61 -15.09
CA LYS A 111 -14.74 -12.01 -15.19
C LYS A 111 -13.24 -12.18 -14.88
N LYS A 112 -12.41 -11.27 -15.39
CA LYS A 112 -10.96 -11.25 -15.07
C LYS A 112 -10.71 -10.96 -13.59
N LEU A 113 -11.47 -10.04 -13.00
CA LEU A 113 -11.38 -9.71 -11.58
C LEU A 113 -11.75 -10.91 -10.69
N GLY A 114 -12.81 -11.65 -11.03
CA GLY A 114 -13.18 -12.87 -10.32
C GLY A 114 -12.10 -13.95 -10.39
N THR A 115 -11.47 -14.12 -11.55
CA THR A 115 -10.35 -15.06 -11.73
C THR A 115 -9.13 -14.66 -10.89
N ILE A 116 -8.80 -13.36 -10.85
CA ILE A 116 -7.69 -12.84 -10.02
C ILE A 116 -7.97 -13.00 -8.53
N LYS A 117 -9.22 -12.73 -8.08
CA LYS A 117 -9.64 -12.93 -6.68
C LYS A 117 -9.41 -14.37 -6.22
N GLU A 118 -9.81 -15.36 -7.03
CA GLU A 118 -9.64 -16.78 -6.70
C GLU A 118 -8.16 -17.21 -6.69
N LEU A 119 -7.37 -16.72 -7.64
CA LEU A 119 -5.94 -17.00 -7.68
C LEU A 119 -5.18 -16.37 -6.50
N LEU A 120 -5.55 -15.15 -6.08
CA LEU A 120 -4.96 -14.48 -4.91
C LEU A 120 -5.23 -15.28 -3.63
N LYS A 121 -6.49 -15.68 -3.41
CA LYS A 121 -6.89 -16.50 -2.26
C LYS A 121 -6.08 -17.80 -2.16
N ASN A 122 -5.85 -18.46 -3.29
CA ASN A 122 -5.05 -19.69 -3.33
C ASN A 122 -3.56 -19.42 -3.04
N LYS A 123 -3.00 -18.30 -3.52
CA LYS A 123 -1.61 -17.92 -3.23
C LYS A 123 -1.38 -17.48 -1.78
N GLU A 124 -2.32 -16.73 -1.20
CA GLU A 124 -2.30 -16.34 0.21
C GLU A 124 -2.35 -17.56 1.13
N LYS A 125 -3.20 -18.55 0.82
CA LYS A 125 -3.23 -19.82 1.53
C LYS A 125 -1.89 -20.56 1.44
N ASN A 126 -1.29 -20.65 0.26
CA ASN A 126 0.04 -21.28 0.09
C ASN A 126 1.14 -20.53 0.87
N LEU A 127 1.04 -19.20 0.95
CA LEU A 127 1.95 -18.37 1.74
C LEU A 127 1.79 -18.65 3.24
N GLU A 128 0.56 -18.76 3.74
CA GLU A 128 0.26 -19.11 5.13
C GLU A 128 0.77 -20.51 5.51
N GLU A 129 0.58 -21.51 4.63
CA GLU A 129 1.10 -22.87 4.80
C GLU A 129 2.64 -22.88 4.83
N THR A 130 3.29 -22.14 3.93
CA THR A 130 4.76 -22.05 3.86
C THR A 130 5.35 -21.33 5.08
N ASN A 131 4.69 -20.28 5.57
CA ASN A 131 5.07 -19.57 6.79
C ASN A 131 4.92 -20.47 8.04
N SER A 132 3.87 -21.29 8.09
CA SER A 132 3.68 -22.27 9.16
C SER A 132 4.78 -23.34 9.17
N GLU A 133 5.22 -23.81 7.99
CA GLU A 133 6.35 -24.74 7.87
C GLU A 133 7.68 -24.09 8.33
N LEU A 134 7.93 -22.83 7.93
CA LEU A 134 9.09 -22.06 8.36
C LEU A 134 9.13 -21.89 9.90
N GLN A 135 7.97 -21.62 10.52
CA GLN A 135 7.85 -21.51 11.98
C GLN A 135 8.19 -22.85 12.67
N LEU A 136 7.70 -23.97 12.15
CA LEU A 136 8.00 -25.30 12.68
C LEU A 136 9.50 -25.66 12.53
N LEU A 137 10.12 -25.29 11.40
CA LEU A 137 11.55 -25.48 11.17
C LEU A 137 12.41 -24.64 12.12
N ASN A 138 12.03 -23.39 12.37
CA ASN A 138 12.69 -22.51 13.33
C ASN A 138 12.55 -23.03 14.76
N GLN A 139 11.37 -23.52 15.16
CA GLN A 139 11.18 -24.17 16.47
C GLN A 139 12.08 -25.42 16.61
N LYS A 140 12.18 -26.26 15.58
CA LYS A 140 13.10 -27.41 15.56
C LYS A 140 14.57 -26.97 15.69
N LEU A 141 14.95 -25.85 15.07
CA LEU A 141 16.31 -25.29 15.17
C LEU A 141 16.61 -24.76 16.58
N ILE A 142 15.63 -24.14 17.24
CA ILE A 142 15.73 -23.64 18.63
C ILE A 142 15.84 -24.80 19.62
N ILE A 143 15.03 -25.85 19.46
CA ILE A 143 15.10 -27.07 20.28
C ILE A 143 16.47 -27.75 20.13
N LEU A 144 17.01 -27.80 18.92
CA LEU A 144 18.37 -28.29 18.67
C LEU A 144 19.43 -27.43 19.38
N HIS A 145 19.25 -26.10 19.45
CA HIS A 145 20.14 -25.19 20.19
C HIS A 145 20.05 -25.35 21.72
N ASN A 146 18.84 -25.60 22.24
CA ASN A 146 18.54 -25.63 23.68
C ASN A 146 18.71 -27.01 24.34
N SER A 147 18.87 -28.09 23.56
CA SER A 147 19.08 -29.42 24.12
C SER A 147 20.43 -29.50 24.86
N ARG A 148 20.40 -29.86 26.16
CA ARG A 148 21.58 -30.09 27.03
C ARG A 148 22.50 -31.23 26.55
N ILE A 149 22.23 -31.84 25.41
CA ILE A 149 23.02 -32.91 24.79
C ILE A 149 23.94 -32.28 23.73
N ARG A 150 24.90 -31.43 24.16
CA ARG A 150 25.97 -30.91 23.29
C ARG A 150 26.90 -31.99 22.71
N ARG A 151 26.73 -33.27 23.09
CA ARG A 151 27.57 -34.40 22.62
C ARG A 151 26.99 -35.25 21.49
N ILE A 152 25.76 -35.01 21.01
CA ILE A 152 25.18 -35.77 19.86
C ILE A 152 24.35 -34.87 18.92
N ILE A 153 24.75 -33.62 18.70
CA ILE A 153 24.11 -32.79 17.66
C ILE A 153 24.89 -33.00 16.36
N ASN A 154 24.34 -33.84 15.48
CA ASN A 154 24.91 -34.12 14.17
C ASN A 154 24.86 -32.84 13.28
N PRO A 155 26.01 -32.24 12.92
CA PRO A 155 26.06 -31.01 12.10
C PRO A 155 25.29 -31.13 10.79
N ALA A 156 25.19 -32.35 10.24
CA ALA A 156 24.41 -32.64 9.03
C ALA A 156 22.90 -32.42 9.21
N LYS A 157 22.34 -32.64 10.41
CA LYS A 157 20.90 -32.37 10.69
C LYS A 157 20.60 -30.88 10.78
N LYS A 158 21.50 -30.10 11.40
CA LYS A 158 21.40 -28.63 11.46
C LYS A 158 21.53 -28.01 10.06
N GLY A 159 22.48 -28.50 9.26
CA GLY A 159 22.64 -28.09 7.86
C GLY A 159 21.39 -28.36 7.01
N LYS A 160 20.75 -29.53 7.17
CA LYS A 160 19.50 -29.86 6.46
C LYS A 160 18.32 -28.96 6.85
N ILE A 161 18.20 -28.57 8.12
CA ILE A 161 17.13 -27.66 8.57
C ILE A 161 17.37 -26.24 8.05
N ASN A 162 18.61 -25.75 8.09
CA ASN A 162 18.96 -24.43 7.54
C ASN A 162 18.74 -24.35 6.03
N LEU A 163 19.03 -25.42 5.27
CA LEU A 163 18.73 -25.49 3.84
C LEU A 163 17.21 -25.40 3.59
N LYS A 164 16.40 -26.13 4.34
CA LYS A 164 14.94 -26.05 4.24
C LYS A 164 14.39 -24.67 4.59
N ILE A 165 14.95 -24.01 5.61
CA ILE A 165 14.60 -22.62 5.96
C ILE A 165 14.91 -21.68 4.78
N ALA A 166 16.08 -21.82 4.16
CA ALA A 166 16.45 -21.01 3.00
C ALA A 166 15.49 -21.24 1.80
N ASP A 167 15.05 -22.47 1.57
CA ASP A 167 14.10 -22.80 0.51
C ASP A 167 12.69 -22.25 0.80
N CYS A 168 12.23 -22.30 2.06
CA CYS A 168 10.98 -21.66 2.49
C CYS A 168 11.03 -20.14 2.27
N LEU A 169 12.13 -19.48 2.67
CA LEU A 169 12.30 -18.03 2.48
C LEU A 169 12.30 -17.62 1.00
N LYS A 170 12.97 -18.38 0.13
CA LYS A 170 12.90 -18.16 -1.33
C LYS A 170 11.49 -18.30 -1.87
N THR A 171 10.74 -19.30 -1.37
CA THR A 171 9.35 -19.56 -1.80
C THR A 171 8.41 -18.44 -1.34
N ILE A 172 8.59 -17.95 -0.11
CA ILE A 172 7.85 -16.82 0.45
C ILE A 172 8.10 -15.55 -0.37
N ASN A 173 9.36 -15.22 -0.66
CA ASN A 173 9.69 -14.04 -1.46
C ASN A 173 9.07 -14.12 -2.86
N LYS A 174 9.15 -15.28 -3.51
CA LYS A 174 8.52 -15.51 -4.82
C LYS A 174 7.00 -15.35 -4.77
N LEU A 175 6.33 -15.89 -3.75
CA LEU A 175 4.88 -15.74 -3.57
C LEU A 175 4.50 -14.28 -3.32
N ASN A 176 5.28 -13.54 -2.53
CA ASN A 176 5.06 -12.12 -2.29
C ASN A 176 5.21 -11.27 -3.56
N ASP A 177 6.20 -11.58 -4.41
CA ASP A 177 6.38 -10.93 -5.71
C ASP A 177 5.18 -11.19 -6.64
N GLU A 178 4.75 -12.46 -6.73
CA GLU A 178 3.59 -12.85 -7.55
C GLU A 178 2.28 -12.22 -7.04
N ILE A 179 2.06 -12.18 -5.73
CA ILE A 179 0.90 -11.50 -5.12
C ILE A 179 0.94 -10.00 -5.42
N SER A 180 2.13 -9.38 -5.33
CA SER A 180 2.31 -7.95 -5.62
C SER A 180 2.01 -7.60 -7.07
N GLU A 181 2.43 -8.44 -8.04
CA GLU A 181 2.06 -8.26 -9.45
C GLU A 181 0.56 -8.42 -9.67
N MET A 182 -0.07 -9.41 -9.03
CA MET A 182 -1.51 -9.63 -9.14
C MET A 182 -2.34 -8.49 -8.53
N ILE A 183 -1.87 -7.88 -7.43
CA ILE A 183 -2.50 -6.68 -6.84
C ILE A 183 -2.39 -5.49 -7.80
N LYS A 184 -1.24 -5.31 -8.46
CA LYS A 184 -1.07 -4.27 -9.50
C LYS A 184 -2.00 -4.50 -10.69
N GLU A 185 -2.15 -5.74 -11.13
CA GLU A 185 -3.07 -6.10 -12.21
C GLU A 185 -4.54 -5.85 -11.81
N LYS A 186 -4.91 -6.23 -10.58
CA LYS A 186 -6.23 -5.93 -9.99
C LYS A 186 -6.50 -4.43 -9.97
N ALA A 187 -5.55 -3.62 -9.49
CA ALA A 187 -5.68 -2.17 -9.44
C ALA A 187 -5.83 -1.54 -10.85
N ASN A 188 -5.09 -2.05 -11.84
CA ASN A 188 -5.21 -1.61 -13.23
C ASN A 188 -6.60 -1.92 -13.82
N ILE A 189 -7.14 -3.11 -13.57
CA ILE A 189 -8.49 -3.49 -14.01
C ILE A 189 -9.56 -2.64 -13.33
N LEU A 190 -9.43 -2.38 -12.02
CA LEU A 190 -10.32 -1.49 -11.29
C LEU A 190 -10.29 -0.05 -11.82
N GLY A 191 -9.11 0.48 -12.14
CA GLY A 191 -8.97 1.79 -12.76
C GLY A 191 -9.61 1.87 -14.15
N LYS A 192 -9.55 0.80 -14.94
CA LYS A 192 -10.26 0.70 -16.24
C LYS A 192 -11.77 0.63 -16.07
N LEU A 193 -12.26 -0.12 -15.08
CA LEU A 193 -13.69 -0.16 -14.73
C LEU A 193 -14.19 1.21 -14.25
N GLU A 194 -13.40 1.95 -13.46
CA GLU A 194 -13.74 3.30 -13.01
C GLU A 194 -13.73 4.32 -14.16
N ALA A 195 -12.79 4.21 -15.10
CA ALA A 195 -12.79 5.01 -16.32
C ALA A 195 -14.04 4.73 -17.17
N ASN A 196 -14.44 3.46 -17.31
CA ASN A 196 -15.67 3.08 -17.99
C ASN A 196 -16.92 3.63 -17.27
N LYS A 197 -16.95 3.67 -15.93
CA LYS A 197 -18.01 4.32 -15.13
C LYS A 197 -18.10 5.84 -15.40
N LYS A 198 -16.96 6.54 -15.53
CA LYS A 198 -16.93 7.99 -15.81
C LYS A 198 -17.41 8.33 -17.22
N VAL A 199 -17.17 7.46 -18.20
CA VAL A 199 -17.65 7.62 -19.59
C VAL A 199 -19.16 7.48 -19.68
N VAL A 200 -19.76 6.51 -18.97
CA VAL A 200 -21.23 6.35 -18.89
C VAL A 200 -21.89 7.56 -18.22
N ASN A 201 -21.29 8.13 -17.17
CA ASN A 201 -21.80 9.32 -16.47
C ASN A 201 -21.74 10.63 -17.29
N MET A 202 -21.02 10.70 -18.42
CA MET A 202 -20.95 11.92 -19.25
C MET A 202 -22.06 12.01 -20.31
N GLU A 203 -22.80 10.93 -20.60
CA GLU A 203 -23.84 10.93 -21.65
C GLU A 203 -25.29 10.93 -21.13
N GLU A 204 -25.52 10.81 -19.81
CA GLU A 204 -26.86 10.92 -19.20
C GLU A 204 -26.96 12.11 -18.23
N ILE A 205 -27.10 13.33 -18.75
CA ILE A 205 -27.75 14.41 -18.00
C ILE A 205 -29.24 14.34 -18.31
N GLY A 206 -30.01 13.72 -17.42
CA GLY A 206 -31.46 13.68 -17.59
C GLY A 206 -32.20 12.72 -16.67
N GLY A 207 -32.15 12.96 -15.36
CA GLY A 207 -33.16 12.51 -14.41
C GLY A 207 -33.18 11.02 -14.11
N LEU A 208 -32.61 10.64 -12.95
CA LEU A 208 -33.11 9.61 -12.03
C LEU A 208 -32.19 9.60 -10.79
N GLU A 209 -32.46 10.54 -9.88
CA GLU A 209 -31.83 10.64 -8.55
C GLU A 209 -32.29 9.54 -7.57
N GLU A 210 -32.97 8.48 -8.02
CA GLU A 210 -33.67 7.54 -7.11
C GLU A 210 -33.24 6.07 -7.16
N VAL A 211 -32.14 5.72 -7.87
CA VAL A 211 -31.58 4.34 -7.85
C VAL A 211 -30.18 4.29 -7.19
N LEU A 212 -29.73 5.40 -6.60
CA LEU A 212 -28.40 5.56 -6.01
C LEU A 212 -28.20 4.87 -4.64
N THR A 213 -29.18 4.14 -4.12
CA THR A 213 -29.16 3.62 -2.75
C THR A 213 -29.08 2.10 -2.61
N VAL A 214 -29.04 1.31 -3.70
CA VAL A 214 -29.22 -0.17 -3.55
C VAL A 214 -28.09 -1.04 -4.14
N ILE A 215 -27.05 -0.49 -4.78
CA ILE A 215 -26.00 -1.33 -5.45
C ILE A 215 -24.59 -1.19 -4.85
N ASN A 216 -24.39 -0.45 -3.75
CA ASN A 216 -23.04 -0.27 -3.17
C ASN A 216 -22.75 -1.08 -1.89
N GLU A 217 -23.60 -2.04 -1.50
CA GLU A 217 -23.40 -2.74 -0.22
C GLU A 217 -22.74 -4.13 -0.30
N GLU A 218 -22.54 -4.74 -1.47
CA GLU A 218 -22.12 -6.15 -1.53
C GLU A 218 -20.70 -6.45 -2.10
N ASP A 219 -19.87 -5.45 -2.44
CA ASP A 219 -18.53 -5.72 -3.03
C ASP A 219 -17.33 -4.96 -2.41
N GLN A 220 -17.48 -4.43 -1.19
CA GLN A 220 -16.38 -3.91 -0.36
C GLN A 220 -16.21 -4.68 0.96
N GLN A 221 -16.14 -6.01 0.92
CA GLN A 221 -15.43 -6.72 1.99
C GLN A 221 -13.92 -6.71 1.70
N GLU A 222 -13.30 -5.53 1.84
CA GLU A 222 -12.09 -5.48 2.66
C GLU A 222 -12.46 -6.12 4.01
N LEU A 223 -11.57 -6.84 4.67
CA LEU A 223 -11.77 -7.13 6.09
C LEU A 223 -11.95 -5.77 6.76
N GLU A 224 -13.20 -5.34 6.98
CA GLU A 224 -13.51 -4.07 7.64
C GLU A 224 -12.70 -4.07 8.92
N GLU A 225 -11.73 -3.18 8.95
CA GLU A 225 -10.90 -3.01 10.12
C GLU A 225 -11.87 -2.57 11.22
N VAL A 226 -12.20 -3.50 12.12
CA VAL A 226 -13.10 -3.19 13.23
C VAL A 226 -12.42 -2.05 13.98
N THR A 227 -13.09 -0.92 14.05
CA THR A 227 -12.63 0.25 14.77
C THR A 227 -13.69 0.71 15.75
N THR A 228 -13.22 1.16 16.91
CA THR A 228 -14.07 1.76 17.94
C THR A 228 -13.58 3.17 18.23
N ASN A 229 -14.51 4.08 18.51
CA ASN A 229 -14.15 5.41 18.95
C ASN A 229 -13.34 5.35 20.27
N ALA A 230 -12.18 6.01 20.29
CA ALA A 230 -11.26 6.00 21.44
C ALA A 230 -11.91 6.50 22.73
N GLN A 231 -12.73 7.55 22.65
CA GLN A 231 -13.41 8.14 23.79
C GLN A 231 -14.53 7.23 24.32
N GLU A 232 -15.32 6.63 23.43
CA GLU A 232 -16.35 5.67 23.82
C GLU A 232 -15.76 4.47 24.55
N TYR A 233 -14.67 3.91 24.03
CA TYR A 233 -13.95 2.82 24.68
C TYR A 233 -13.48 3.19 26.09
N ILE A 234 -12.89 4.38 26.26
CA ILE A 234 -12.43 4.84 27.58
C ILE A 234 -13.60 5.09 28.52
N ASN A 235 -14.70 5.68 28.05
CA ASN A 235 -15.88 5.92 28.85
C ASN A 235 -16.54 4.60 29.29
N GLN A 236 -16.52 3.56 28.44
CA GLN A 236 -17.02 2.25 28.80
C GLN A 236 -16.12 1.54 29.82
N LYS A 237 -14.79 1.64 29.67
CA LYS A 237 -13.82 0.97 30.54
C LYS A 237 -13.62 1.67 31.89
N TYR A 238 -13.77 3.00 31.92
CA TYR A 238 -13.63 3.85 33.11
C TYR A 238 -14.84 4.79 33.25
N PRO A 239 -16.01 4.25 33.62
CA PRO A 239 -17.27 4.99 33.58
C PRO A 239 -17.40 6.04 34.68
N THR A 240 -16.71 5.88 35.82
CA THR A 240 -16.80 6.82 36.94
C THR A 240 -15.55 7.69 37.08
N PRO A 241 -15.67 8.92 37.64
CA PRO A 241 -14.50 9.75 37.96
C PRO A 241 -13.50 9.05 38.89
N LYS A 242 -13.99 8.18 39.78
CA LYS A 242 -13.15 7.41 40.70
C LYS A 242 -12.30 6.38 39.96
N ASP A 243 -12.85 5.72 38.93
CA ASP A 243 -12.11 4.74 38.13
C ASP A 243 -10.98 5.42 37.35
N LYS A 244 -11.27 6.57 36.74
CA LYS A 244 -10.27 7.41 36.05
C LYS A 244 -9.17 7.88 37.00
N ALA A 245 -9.55 8.41 38.16
CA ALA A 245 -8.60 8.91 39.15
C ALA A 245 -7.73 7.81 39.78
N ASN A 246 -8.19 6.56 39.83
CA ASN A 246 -7.41 5.44 40.35
C ASN A 246 -6.44 4.83 39.31
N CYS A 247 -6.61 5.16 38.03
CA CYS A 247 -5.77 4.62 36.95
C CYS A 247 -4.36 5.23 37.01
N ARG A 248 -3.34 4.37 37.19
CA ARG A 248 -1.92 4.77 37.19
C ARG A 248 -1.19 4.36 35.91
N VAL A 249 -1.65 3.29 35.26
CA VAL A 249 -1.10 2.77 34.02
C VAL A 249 -2.27 2.49 33.09
N LEU A 250 -2.27 3.16 31.94
CA LEU A 250 -3.27 2.99 30.90
C LEU A 250 -2.59 2.45 29.66
N ASP A 251 -2.78 1.15 29.41
CA ASP A 251 -2.40 0.53 28.14
C ASP A 251 -3.66 0.23 27.32
N ILE A 252 -3.72 0.87 26.16
CA ILE A 252 -4.75 0.74 25.15
C ILE A 252 -4.11 0.53 23.76
N SER A 253 -2.89 0.00 23.67
CA SER A 253 -2.31 -0.31 22.35
C SER A 253 -3.12 -1.38 21.61
N SER A 254 -3.09 -1.36 20.27
CA SER A 254 -3.77 -2.37 19.44
C SER A 254 -2.85 -3.51 18.97
N TYR A 255 -1.55 -3.26 18.85
CA TYR A 255 -0.58 -4.27 18.40
C TYR A 255 0.30 -4.77 19.54
N HIS A 256 0.54 -6.08 19.52
CA HIS A 256 1.36 -6.80 20.49
C HIS A 256 2.58 -7.36 19.75
N TRP A 257 3.79 -6.87 20.06
CA TRP A 257 5.00 -7.63 19.74
C TRP A 257 5.30 -8.55 20.93
N GLN A 258 5.03 -9.84 20.71
CA GLN A 258 5.41 -11.01 21.52
C GLN A 258 4.69 -11.32 22.86
N HIS A 259 4.16 -12.55 22.90
CA HIS A 259 3.88 -13.49 24.01
C HIS A 259 2.93 -13.10 25.16
N ASN A 260 1.74 -13.75 25.14
CA ASN A 260 0.88 -14.13 26.28
C ASN A 260 -0.04 -13.12 26.98
N SER A 261 -0.48 -12.05 26.33
CA SER A 261 -1.63 -11.26 26.82
C SER A 261 -2.55 -10.84 25.67
N GLN A 262 -3.86 -10.86 25.94
CA GLN A 262 -4.95 -10.61 24.99
C GLN A 262 -4.94 -9.13 24.51
N GLY A 263 -4.07 -8.80 23.56
CA GLY A 263 -4.11 -7.50 22.86
C GLY A 263 -5.43 -7.33 22.10
N ARG A 264 -5.89 -6.08 21.98
CA ARG A 264 -7.14 -5.77 21.26
C ARG A 264 -6.91 -5.86 19.75
N LYS A 265 -7.70 -6.68 19.05
CA LYS A 265 -7.70 -6.75 17.58
C LYS A 265 -8.28 -5.48 16.92
N GLU A 266 -9.02 -4.69 17.69
CA GLU A 266 -9.72 -3.50 17.24
C GLU A 266 -8.86 -2.25 17.39
N LYS A 267 -8.80 -1.40 16.35
CA LYS A 267 -8.09 -0.13 16.42
C LYS A 267 -8.99 0.98 16.95
N LEU A 268 -8.44 1.84 17.80
CA LEU A 268 -9.15 3.03 18.26
C LEU A 268 -9.04 4.18 17.25
N THR A 269 -10.14 4.87 16.99
CA THR A 269 -10.20 6.02 16.08
C THR A 269 -10.71 7.28 16.78
N GLY A 270 -10.54 8.44 16.14
CA GLY A 270 -11.05 9.72 16.62
C GLY A 270 -10.19 10.37 17.70
N SER A 271 -10.79 11.28 18.47
CA SER A 271 -10.12 12.03 19.54
C SER A 271 -10.23 11.30 20.87
N LEU A 272 -9.17 11.40 21.68
CA LEU A 272 -9.08 10.79 23.01
C LEU A 272 -8.79 11.86 24.07
N SER A 273 -9.73 12.11 24.97
CA SER A 273 -9.51 12.93 26.17
C SER A 273 -9.34 12.05 27.41
N LEU A 274 -8.24 12.29 28.14
CA LEU A 274 -7.94 11.68 29.43
C LEU A 274 -8.28 12.59 30.61
N GLN A 275 -9.29 13.45 30.45
CA GLN A 275 -9.81 14.26 31.54
C GLN A 275 -10.15 13.40 32.78
N GLY A 276 -9.69 13.84 33.95
CA GLY A 276 -9.89 13.12 35.21
C GLY A 276 -8.91 11.97 35.50
N PHE A 277 -7.98 11.64 34.60
CA PHE A 277 -6.90 10.67 34.83
C PHE A 277 -5.73 11.29 35.64
N ILE A 278 -6.05 11.98 36.73
CA ILE A 278 -5.15 12.86 37.49
C ILE A 278 -3.93 12.16 38.11
N ASN A 279 -3.98 10.83 38.30
CA ASN A 279 -2.90 10.03 38.88
C ASN A 279 -2.19 9.14 37.85
N LEU A 280 -2.47 9.33 36.56
CA LEU A 280 -1.87 8.53 35.50
C LEU A 280 -0.38 8.81 35.39
N LYS A 281 0.42 7.74 35.40
CA LYS A 281 1.89 7.78 35.31
C LYS A 281 2.42 7.25 33.98
N GLN A 282 1.74 6.27 33.39
CA GLN A 282 2.16 5.64 32.15
C GLN A 282 0.97 5.52 31.21
N LEU A 283 1.16 5.98 29.98
CA LEU A 283 0.18 5.90 28.91
C LEU A 283 0.82 5.22 27.71
N ASN A 284 0.20 4.14 27.25
CA ASN A 284 0.49 3.51 25.97
C ASN A 284 -0.79 3.45 25.13
N CYS A 285 -0.85 4.23 24.07
CA CYS A 285 -1.95 4.23 23.10
C CYS A 285 -1.50 3.89 21.69
N SER A 286 -0.37 3.17 21.57
CA SER A 286 0.25 2.89 20.28
C SER A 286 -0.57 1.99 19.35
N PHE A 287 -0.29 2.05 18.06
CA PHE A 287 -0.93 1.24 17.00
C PHE A 287 -2.42 1.49 16.79
N ASN A 288 -2.91 2.66 17.16
CA ASN A 288 -4.30 3.01 16.89
C ASN A 288 -4.37 3.95 15.67
N GLN A 289 -5.54 4.54 15.45
CA GLN A 289 -5.80 5.57 14.45
C GLN A 289 -6.30 6.85 15.13
N ILE A 290 -5.78 7.13 16.33
CA ILE A 290 -6.15 8.31 17.11
C ILE A 290 -5.60 9.54 16.39
N SER A 291 -6.48 10.50 16.12
CA SER A 291 -6.13 11.75 15.42
C SER A 291 -5.75 12.88 16.37
N GLU A 292 -6.29 12.85 17.59
CA GLU A 292 -6.06 13.86 18.62
C GLU A 292 -6.04 13.22 20.01
N ILE A 293 -5.17 13.72 20.88
CA ILE A 293 -5.08 13.26 22.26
C ILE A 293 -4.91 14.43 23.22
N ASP A 294 -5.75 14.47 24.24
CA ASP A 294 -5.74 15.47 25.30
C ASP A 294 -5.34 14.80 26.63
N VAL A 295 -4.20 15.24 27.15
CA VAL A 295 -3.55 14.74 28.37
C VAL A 295 -3.39 15.82 29.44
N ASN A 296 -4.10 16.95 29.32
CA ASN A 296 -3.87 18.14 30.15
C ASN A 296 -4.01 17.90 31.67
N ASP A 297 -4.92 17.02 32.09
CA ASP A 297 -5.12 16.68 33.51
C ASP A 297 -4.09 15.67 34.06
N CYS A 298 -3.28 15.06 33.19
CA CYS A 298 -2.38 13.96 33.53
C CYS A 298 -1.04 14.47 34.12
N HIS A 299 -1.05 15.41 35.06
CA HIS A 299 0.16 16.05 35.61
C HIS A 299 1.19 15.09 36.26
N GLN A 300 0.79 13.86 36.55
CA GLN A 300 1.65 12.81 37.09
C GLN A 300 2.31 11.94 36.02
N LEU A 301 2.08 12.22 34.73
CA LEU A 301 2.55 11.39 33.62
C LEU A 301 4.08 11.41 33.53
N GLU A 302 4.68 10.22 33.58
CA GLU A 302 6.12 10.00 33.49
C GLU A 302 6.51 9.40 32.13
N MET A 303 5.62 8.63 31.51
CA MET A 303 5.83 7.93 30.24
C MET A 303 4.62 8.07 29.31
N PHE A 304 4.87 8.52 28.08
CA PHE A 304 3.85 8.68 27.04
C PHE A 304 4.30 8.01 25.74
N ILE A 305 3.65 6.90 25.40
CA ILE A 305 3.87 6.12 24.18
C ILE A 305 2.63 6.25 23.29
N CYS A 306 2.81 6.88 22.14
CA CYS A 306 1.77 7.24 21.19
C CYS A 306 2.07 6.78 19.75
N SER A 307 3.04 5.88 19.57
CA SER A 307 3.52 5.47 18.25
C SER A 307 2.45 4.86 17.34
N HIS A 308 2.59 5.01 16.03
CA HIS A 308 1.66 4.47 15.03
C HIS A 308 0.23 4.92 15.29
N ASN A 309 0.02 6.24 15.24
CA ASN A 309 -1.27 6.90 15.29
C ASN A 309 -1.34 7.95 14.16
N ARG A 310 -2.37 8.80 14.16
CA ARG A 310 -2.58 9.86 13.16
C ARG A 310 -2.46 11.26 13.78
N LEU A 311 -1.66 11.40 14.84
CA LEU A 311 -1.53 12.66 15.57
C LEU A 311 -0.83 13.71 14.73
N THR A 312 -1.41 14.90 14.63
CA THR A 312 -0.83 16.06 13.92
C THR A 312 -0.14 17.05 14.85
N LYS A 313 -0.49 17.01 16.14
CA LYS A 313 0.07 17.83 17.21
C LYS A 313 0.23 16.99 18.47
N LEU A 314 1.21 17.37 19.28
CA LEU A 314 1.43 16.81 20.61
C LEU A 314 1.56 17.97 21.59
N ASP A 315 0.56 18.12 22.45
CA ASP A 315 0.58 19.10 23.54
C ASP A 315 0.88 18.37 24.86
N CYS A 316 2.00 18.74 25.46
CA CYS A 316 2.46 18.21 26.75
C CYS A 316 2.55 19.32 27.81
N THR A 317 1.77 20.40 27.63
CA THR A 317 1.71 21.52 28.59
C THR A 317 1.37 21.05 29.99
N GLY A 318 2.16 21.48 30.98
CA GLY A 318 1.93 21.14 32.39
C GLY A 318 2.27 19.69 32.78
N LEU A 319 2.91 18.91 31.90
CA LEU A 319 3.38 17.54 32.20
C LEU A 319 4.81 17.53 32.77
N ASP A 320 5.01 18.21 33.90
CA ASP A 320 6.33 18.46 34.50
C ASP A 320 7.09 17.21 34.95
N LYS A 321 6.45 16.03 34.97
CA LYS A 321 7.05 14.75 35.36
C LYS A 321 7.42 13.87 34.17
N LEU A 322 7.16 14.31 32.95
CA LEU A 322 7.37 13.51 31.75
C LEU A 322 8.86 13.26 31.52
N ARG A 323 9.22 11.98 31.34
CA ARG A 323 10.61 11.52 31.15
C ARG A 323 10.81 10.78 29.84
N ILE A 324 9.76 10.14 29.33
CA ILE A 324 9.81 9.30 28.13
C ILE A 324 8.66 9.71 27.21
N ILE A 325 9.01 10.07 25.98
CA ILE A 325 8.05 10.38 24.90
C ILE A 325 8.44 9.55 23.69
N ILE A 326 7.53 8.67 23.26
CA ILE A 326 7.71 7.85 22.07
C ILE A 326 6.49 8.05 21.18
N CYS A 327 6.66 8.82 20.11
CA CYS A 327 5.59 9.21 19.20
C CYS A 327 5.98 8.95 17.73
N THR A 328 6.67 7.83 17.52
CA THR A 328 7.11 7.32 16.22
C THR A 328 5.92 7.08 15.29
N SER A 329 6.07 7.32 13.99
CA SER A 329 5.02 7.01 12.99
C SER A 329 3.70 7.75 13.29
N ASN A 330 3.77 9.08 13.25
CA ASN A 330 2.63 10.00 13.38
C ASN A 330 2.73 11.08 12.27
N LEU A 331 1.92 12.12 12.33
CA LEU A 331 1.88 13.22 11.36
C LEU A 331 2.34 14.56 11.97
N LEU A 332 3.22 14.51 12.98
CA LEU A 332 3.67 15.71 13.69
C LEU A 332 4.53 16.58 12.78
N THR A 333 4.27 17.89 12.77
CA THR A 333 5.02 18.88 11.99
C THR A 333 5.90 19.79 12.84
N SER A 334 5.72 19.76 14.15
CA SER A 334 6.52 20.55 15.11
C SER A 334 6.54 19.86 16.47
N LEU A 335 7.56 20.18 17.25
CA LEU A 335 7.64 19.84 18.66
C LEU A 335 7.67 21.15 19.42
N ASP A 336 6.53 21.53 20.03
CA ASP A 336 6.54 22.65 20.96
C ASP A 336 7.32 22.23 22.21
N HIS A 337 8.54 22.72 22.26
CA HIS A 337 9.47 22.37 23.31
C HIS A 337 9.34 23.32 24.50
N SER A 338 8.58 24.41 24.42
CA SER A 338 8.45 25.39 25.51
C SER A 338 7.88 24.76 26.78
N PHE A 339 7.08 23.71 26.62
CA PHE A 339 6.43 22.99 27.71
C PHE A 339 7.21 21.77 28.22
N LEU A 340 8.21 21.30 27.47
CA LEU A 340 9.00 20.15 27.88
C LEU A 340 10.05 20.57 28.90
N ASN A 341 9.96 20.00 30.10
CA ASN A 341 10.98 20.15 31.12
C ASN A 341 12.28 19.48 30.65
N SER A 342 13.18 20.30 30.08
CA SER A 342 14.40 19.81 29.44
C SER A 342 15.37 19.15 30.41
N ALA A 343 15.22 19.39 31.71
CA ALA A 343 16.02 18.76 32.76
C ALA A 343 15.54 17.34 33.11
N LYS A 344 14.34 16.90 32.70
CA LYS A 344 13.79 15.59 33.09
C LYS A 344 13.62 14.61 31.94
N LEU A 345 13.59 15.07 30.70
CA LEU A 345 13.44 14.21 29.54
C LEU A 345 14.68 13.32 29.36
N ILE A 346 14.45 12.01 29.25
CA ILE A 346 15.49 10.96 29.15
C ILE A 346 15.40 10.25 27.81
N SER A 347 14.21 10.04 27.27
CA SER A 347 14.02 9.38 25.98
C SER A 347 13.01 10.13 25.13
N LEU A 348 13.40 10.42 23.89
CA LEU A 348 12.58 11.08 22.90
C LEU A 348 12.69 10.32 21.57
N SER A 349 11.57 9.78 21.09
CA SER A 349 11.45 9.26 19.73
C SER A 349 10.35 9.99 18.98
N ILE A 350 10.73 10.64 17.89
CA ILE A 350 9.84 11.31 16.93
C ILE A 350 10.10 10.83 15.50
N SER A 351 10.75 9.67 15.33
CA SER A 351 11.02 9.06 14.02
C SER A 351 9.73 8.90 13.20
N ASN A 352 9.80 8.94 11.88
CA ASN A 352 8.64 8.79 10.98
C ASN A 352 7.51 9.78 11.27
N ASN A 353 7.82 11.08 11.31
CA ASN A 353 6.82 12.15 11.37
C ASN A 353 6.95 13.05 10.14
N SER A 354 6.38 14.26 10.17
CA SER A 354 6.37 15.21 9.04
C SER A 354 7.10 16.51 9.39
N PHE A 355 8.21 16.43 10.13
CA PHE A 355 8.97 17.61 10.54
C PHE A 355 9.56 18.34 9.31
N PRO A 356 9.32 19.65 9.16
CA PRO A 356 9.86 20.42 8.06
C PRO A 356 11.38 20.53 8.18
N LYS A 357 12.00 21.01 7.11
CA LYS A 357 13.45 21.13 7.02
C LYS A 357 14.00 22.01 8.16
N GLN A 358 14.77 21.43 9.05
CA GLN A 358 15.39 22.11 10.19
C GLN A 358 16.65 21.37 10.66
N ASP A 359 17.50 22.06 11.41
CA ASP A 359 18.67 21.46 12.03
C ASP A 359 18.33 20.81 13.39
N LEU A 360 19.35 20.37 14.12
CA LEU A 360 19.21 19.66 15.39
C LEU A 360 19.22 20.59 16.62
N SER A 361 19.23 21.91 16.44
CA SER A 361 19.33 22.89 17.54
C SER A 361 18.19 22.79 18.55
N VAL A 362 17.00 22.36 18.09
CA VAL A 362 15.82 22.11 18.94
C VAL A 362 16.10 21.10 20.06
N PHE A 363 17.06 20.19 19.87
CA PHE A 363 17.38 19.16 20.85
C PHE A 363 18.45 19.57 21.86
N SER A 364 19.24 20.61 21.58
CA SER A 364 20.43 21.03 22.34
C SER A 364 20.18 21.28 23.83
N LYS A 365 18.95 21.62 24.20
CA LYS A 365 18.57 21.89 25.60
C LYS A 365 18.28 20.64 26.44
N PHE A 366 18.08 19.47 25.82
CA PHE A 366 17.73 18.22 26.52
C PHE A 366 18.99 17.50 27.00
N THR A 367 19.76 18.14 27.87
CA THR A 367 21.09 17.65 28.31
C THR A 367 21.06 16.32 29.08
N ASN A 368 19.89 15.91 29.57
CA ASN A 368 19.67 14.63 30.24
C ASN A 368 19.19 13.49 29.33
N LEU A 369 19.06 13.75 28.03
CA LEU A 369 18.58 12.77 27.07
C LEU A 369 19.61 11.64 26.90
N GLN A 370 19.14 10.40 26.99
CA GLN A 370 19.88 9.17 26.79
C GLN A 370 19.55 8.50 25.46
N TYR A 371 18.34 8.71 24.95
CA TYR A 371 17.88 8.16 23.68
C TYR A 371 17.24 9.27 22.83
N LEU A 372 17.71 9.41 21.58
CA LEU A 372 17.13 10.31 20.59
C LEU A 372 16.87 9.56 19.28
N GLY A 373 15.60 9.45 18.90
CA GLY A 373 15.18 8.93 17.60
C GLY A 373 14.50 10.00 16.76
N ILE A 374 15.09 10.35 15.63
CA ILE A 374 14.57 11.38 14.70
C ILE A 374 14.54 10.91 13.24
N GLY A 375 14.98 9.68 12.99
CA GLY A 375 15.11 9.09 11.66
C GLY A 375 13.79 8.81 10.95
N ASN A 376 13.91 8.16 9.80
CA ASN A 376 12.80 7.65 9.00
C ASN A 376 13.05 6.15 8.78
N ASP A 377 12.28 5.30 9.46
CA ASP A 377 12.43 3.84 9.57
C ASP A 377 11.31 3.05 8.87
N ASN A 378 10.38 3.72 8.19
CA ASN A 378 9.24 3.09 7.54
C ASN A 378 9.13 3.51 6.07
N GLU A 379 8.65 2.59 5.22
CA GLU A 379 8.42 2.75 3.77
C GLU A 379 7.23 3.67 3.41
N MET A 380 6.60 4.32 4.39
CA MET A 380 5.49 5.26 4.15
C MET A 380 5.97 6.60 3.56
N PHE A 381 6.83 6.53 2.54
CA PHE A 381 7.13 7.60 1.60
C PHE A 381 5.93 7.83 0.67
N ASN A 382 4.79 8.22 1.22
CA ASN A 382 3.78 8.93 0.44
C ASN A 382 4.28 10.36 0.23
N ASN A 383 5.29 10.51 -0.64
CA ASN A 383 5.91 11.70 -1.23
C ASN A 383 6.15 12.99 -0.41
N ASP A 384 5.72 13.14 0.85
CA ASP A 384 5.92 14.36 1.64
C ASP A 384 5.90 14.18 3.18
N THR A 385 5.45 13.04 3.73
CA THR A 385 5.34 12.81 5.19
C THR A 385 6.56 12.07 5.75
N TYR A 386 7.69 12.79 5.89
CA TYR A 386 8.89 12.29 6.56
C TYR A 386 9.65 13.44 7.25
N ASN A 387 10.50 13.10 8.22
CA ASN A 387 11.32 14.08 8.94
C ASN A 387 12.47 14.59 8.07
N ARG A 388 12.57 15.92 7.91
CA ARG A 388 13.58 16.58 7.05
C ARG A 388 14.72 17.21 7.86
N PHE A 389 15.25 16.49 8.85
CA PHE A 389 16.41 16.97 9.62
C PHE A 389 17.69 16.98 8.76
N TYR A 390 18.47 18.06 8.87
CA TYR A 390 19.71 18.25 8.10
C TYR A 390 20.84 18.87 8.93
N GLY A 391 22.05 18.88 8.35
CA GLY A 391 23.20 19.59 8.90
C GLY A 391 24.16 18.65 9.62
N SER A 392 24.76 19.10 10.72
CA SER A 392 25.73 18.33 11.50
C SER A 392 25.17 17.92 12.86
N LEU A 393 25.88 17.02 13.53
CA LEU A 393 25.63 16.62 14.91
C LEU A 393 26.15 17.62 15.96
N ASP A 394 26.77 18.75 15.56
CA ASP A 394 27.26 19.79 16.48
C ASP A 394 26.21 20.26 17.50
N PRO A 395 24.93 20.47 17.14
CA PRO A 395 23.93 20.89 18.11
C PRO A 395 23.68 19.86 19.23
N LEU A 396 24.09 18.61 19.04
CA LEU A 396 23.95 17.55 20.04
C LEU A 396 25.11 17.49 21.04
N LYS A 397 26.14 18.34 20.92
CA LYS A 397 27.33 18.31 21.80
C LYS A 397 27.02 18.47 23.29
N SER A 398 25.92 19.16 23.61
CA SER A 398 25.47 19.37 24.99
C SER A 398 24.76 18.15 25.60
N LEU A 399 24.40 17.15 24.78
CA LEU A 399 23.71 15.93 25.21
C LEU A 399 24.74 14.91 25.70
N THR A 400 25.44 15.27 26.77
CA THR A 400 26.56 14.47 27.31
C THR A 400 26.13 13.10 27.85
N LYS A 401 24.82 12.84 28.01
CA LYS A 401 24.27 11.56 28.49
C LYS A 401 23.72 10.68 27.37
N LEU A 402 23.80 11.12 26.12
CA LEU A 402 23.25 10.41 24.98
C LEU A 402 23.99 9.08 24.79
N ASP A 403 23.25 7.99 24.87
CA ASP A 403 23.70 6.60 24.72
C ASP A 403 23.32 6.08 23.32
N CYS A 404 22.07 6.32 22.91
CA CYS A 404 21.54 5.85 21.63
C CYS A 404 21.05 7.00 20.75
N LEU A 405 21.48 7.01 19.50
CA LEU A 405 21.08 7.99 18.49
C LEU A 405 20.56 7.28 17.23
N GLU A 406 19.32 7.56 16.83
CA GLU A 406 18.73 7.05 15.59
C GLU A 406 18.43 8.20 14.61
N ILE A 407 19.17 8.21 13.51
CA ILE A 407 19.17 9.24 12.46
C ILE A 407 19.00 8.63 11.07
N ASN A 408 18.41 7.44 11.00
CA ASN A 408 18.17 6.69 9.77
C ASN A 408 17.51 7.57 8.69
N ASN A 409 18.01 7.49 7.46
CA ASN A 409 17.45 8.14 6.27
C ASN A 409 17.28 9.67 6.38
N THR A 410 18.11 10.35 7.18
CA THR A 410 18.12 11.83 7.33
C THR A 410 19.18 12.51 6.46
N ASP A 411 19.11 13.84 6.35
CA ASP A 411 20.13 14.67 5.68
C ASP A 411 21.18 15.24 6.64
N VAL A 412 21.32 14.63 7.82
CA VAL A 412 22.41 14.91 8.77
C VAL A 412 23.68 14.22 8.27
N ASP A 413 24.79 14.93 8.10
CA ASP A 413 25.88 14.46 7.23
C ASP A 413 27.30 14.58 7.79
N SER A 414 27.45 15.09 9.01
CA SER A 414 28.76 15.39 9.61
C SER A 414 28.67 15.56 11.13
N GLY A 415 29.83 15.67 11.80
CA GLY A 415 29.92 16.06 13.21
C GLY A 415 29.97 14.90 14.20
N LEU A 416 30.42 13.71 13.78
CA LEU A 416 30.55 12.56 14.67
C LEU A 416 31.45 12.87 15.89
N GLU A 417 32.44 13.75 15.71
CA GLU A 417 33.35 14.26 16.74
C GLU A 417 32.69 15.08 17.85
N TYR A 418 31.45 15.55 17.65
CA TYR A 418 30.69 16.30 18.65
C TYR A 418 29.86 15.40 19.57
N LEU A 419 29.71 14.12 19.23
CA LEU A 419 29.01 13.18 20.10
C LEU A 419 29.85 12.87 21.33
N SER A 420 29.19 12.78 22.48
CA SER A 420 29.87 12.43 23.73
C SER A 420 30.37 10.99 23.74
N ASP A 421 31.39 10.71 24.54
CA ASP A 421 31.93 9.36 24.73
C ASP A 421 30.92 8.34 25.28
N ASN A 422 29.80 8.80 25.84
CA ASN A 422 28.74 7.94 26.35
C ASN A 422 27.93 7.24 25.25
N ILE A 423 28.03 7.68 23.99
CA ILE A 423 27.31 7.05 22.89
C ILE A 423 27.73 5.58 22.74
N GLN A 424 26.77 4.65 22.84
CA GLN A 424 27.00 3.22 22.63
C GLN A 424 26.41 2.74 21.31
N THR A 425 25.31 3.35 20.84
CA THR A 425 24.60 2.91 19.64
C THR A 425 24.30 4.08 18.72
N ILE A 426 24.62 3.92 17.44
CA ILE A 426 24.20 4.84 16.38
C ILE A 426 23.50 4.05 15.27
N CYS A 427 22.24 4.37 15.01
CA CYS A 427 21.48 3.86 13.87
C CYS A 427 21.46 4.93 12.77
N CYS A 428 22.11 4.65 11.65
CA CYS A 428 22.24 5.58 10.52
C CYS A 428 22.06 4.88 9.17
N HIS A 429 21.10 3.98 9.07
CA HIS A 429 20.71 3.33 7.83
C HIS A 429 20.24 4.33 6.78
N PHE A 430 20.48 4.01 5.52
CA PHE A 430 20.05 4.79 4.36
C PHE A 430 19.36 3.91 3.31
N GLY A 431 18.86 2.73 3.72
CA GLY A 431 18.28 1.74 2.80
C GLY A 431 16.98 2.21 2.15
N PHE A 432 16.16 2.96 2.89
CA PHE A 432 14.90 3.49 2.37
C PHE A 432 15.08 4.77 1.55
N ARG A 433 16.13 5.54 1.85
CA ARG A 433 16.49 6.77 1.15
C ARG A 433 17.97 6.76 0.78
N PRO A 434 18.36 6.06 -0.30
CA PRO A 434 19.77 5.87 -0.67
C PRO A 434 20.54 7.18 -0.94
N GLU A 435 19.84 8.26 -1.29
CA GLU A 435 20.40 9.59 -1.49
C GLU A 435 20.54 10.42 -0.20
N SER A 436 20.06 9.90 0.93
CA SER A 436 20.16 10.57 2.23
C SER A 436 21.61 10.79 2.64
N LYS A 437 21.90 11.99 3.18
CA LYS A 437 23.28 12.36 3.48
C LYS A 437 23.86 11.66 4.72
N VAL A 438 23.02 11.00 5.52
CA VAL A 438 23.44 10.18 6.66
C VAL A 438 24.43 9.09 6.28
N ARG A 439 24.45 8.68 5.01
CA ARG A 439 25.47 7.79 4.45
C ARG A 439 26.90 8.23 4.75
N LYS A 440 27.20 9.53 4.78
CA LYS A 440 28.54 10.02 5.13
C LYS A 440 28.94 9.67 6.57
N ILE A 441 28.00 9.75 7.50
CA ILE A 441 28.21 9.36 8.91
C ILE A 441 28.40 7.84 8.99
N ALA A 442 27.60 7.06 8.26
CA ALA A 442 27.75 5.62 8.20
C ALA A 442 29.14 5.19 7.65
N GLU A 443 29.65 5.88 6.62
CA GLU A 443 30.99 5.66 6.06
C GLU A 443 32.10 6.02 7.07
N GLN A 444 31.95 7.12 7.81
CA GLN A 444 32.87 7.49 8.90
C GLN A 444 32.87 6.46 10.03
N LEU A 445 31.70 5.97 10.44
CA LEU A 445 31.56 4.94 11.46
C LEU A 445 32.16 3.60 11.03
N SER A 446 31.99 3.23 9.75
CA SER A 446 32.59 2.01 9.18
C SER A 446 34.12 2.07 9.16
N ALA A 447 34.70 3.27 8.99
CA ALA A 447 36.14 3.49 9.05
C ALA A 447 36.68 3.68 10.48
N ASN A 448 35.79 3.74 11.49
CA ASN A 448 36.15 4.01 12.88
C ASN A 448 36.35 2.70 13.65
N ASP A 449 37.56 2.50 14.18
CA ASP A 449 37.90 1.30 14.95
C ASP A 449 37.15 1.16 16.28
N LEU A 450 36.47 2.21 16.77
CA LEU A 450 35.69 2.15 18.02
C LEU A 450 34.31 1.51 17.85
N PHE A 451 33.80 1.39 16.61
CA PHE A 451 32.47 0.87 16.34
C PHE A 451 32.52 -0.42 15.51
N PHE A 452 31.49 -1.24 15.64
CA PHE A 452 31.23 -2.37 14.74
C PHE A 452 29.76 -2.38 14.33
N PHE A 453 29.48 -2.84 13.12
CA PHE A 453 28.12 -2.98 12.61
C PHE A 453 27.57 -4.37 12.94
N ASP A 454 26.45 -4.44 13.66
CA ASP A 454 25.83 -5.72 14.08
C ASP A 454 24.77 -6.26 13.10
N GLY A 455 24.53 -5.55 11.99
CA GLY A 455 23.48 -5.85 11.02
C GLY A 455 22.31 -4.87 11.08
N GLU A 456 22.14 -4.16 12.20
CA GLU A 456 21.07 -3.17 12.42
C GLU A 456 21.59 -1.82 12.96
N SER A 457 22.77 -1.75 13.54
CA SER A 457 23.30 -0.50 14.09
C SER A 457 24.80 -0.55 14.26
N TYR A 458 25.41 0.62 14.43
CA TYR A 458 26.80 0.73 14.84
C TYR A 458 26.84 0.71 16.37
N LYS A 459 27.44 -0.33 16.92
CA LYS A 459 27.67 -0.50 18.36
C LYS A 459 29.12 -0.15 18.70
N LYS A 460 29.32 0.58 19.80
CA LYS A 460 30.66 0.82 20.35
C LYS A 460 31.23 -0.50 20.88
N LYS A 461 32.52 -0.75 20.63
CA LYS A 461 33.23 -1.98 21.00
C LYS A 461 33.45 -2.12 22.51
#